data_AF-A0A0T5P9E8-F1
#
_entry.id   AF-A0A0T5P9E8-F1
#
_cell.length_a   1.000
_cell.length_b   1.000
_cell.length_c   1.000
_cell.angle_alpha   90.00
_cell.angle_beta   90.00
_cell.angle_gamma   90.00
#
_symmetry.space_group_name_H-M   'P 1'
#
loop_
_entity.id
_entity.type
_entity.pdbx_description
1 polymer ?
#
loop_
_entity_poly.entity_id
_entity_poly.type
_entity_poly.pdbx_seq_one_letter_code
_entity_poly.pdbx_strand_id
1 'polypeptide(L)' 'MIKYYYPNGDHCYRALHTAHAVYHDDEGRLIARALRPDNSALYEFEIVAFELVEAGVRCT' A
#
# COMPACT_ATOMS: atom_id res chain seq x y z
N MET A 1 -8.59 0.71 5.83
CA MET A 1 -7.31 1.44 5.65
C MET A 1 -6.18 0.42 5.54
N ILE A 2 -5.24 0.56 4.60
CA ILE A 2 -4.01 -0.25 4.59
C ILE A 2 -2.88 0.57 5.21
N LYS A 3 -2.09 -0.07 6.06
CA LYS A 3 -0.80 0.44 6.51
C LYS A 3 0.33 -0.37 5.88
N TYR A 4 1.27 0.33 5.26
CA TYR A 4 2.47 -0.24 4.66
C TYR A 4 3.67 0.04 5.56
N TYR A 5 4.49 -0.98 5.79
CA TYR A 5 5.76 -0.88 6.51
C TYR A 5 6.90 -0.84 5.51
N TYR A 6 7.75 0.18 5.59
CA TYR A 6 8.88 0.37 4.67
C TYR A 6 10.17 -0.27 5.23
N PRO A 7 11.17 -0.57 4.38
CA PRO A 7 12.45 -1.14 4.82
C PRO A 7 13.24 -0.29 5.82
N ASN A 8 13.03 1.04 5.81
CA ASN A 8 13.69 1.97 6.72
C ASN A 8 13.05 2.02 8.13
N GLY A 9 12.00 1.23 8.38
CA GLY A 9 11.27 1.20 9.64
C GLY A 9 10.10 2.19 9.74
N ASP A 10 9.93 3.07 8.76
CA ASP A 10 8.76 3.95 8.69
C ASP A 10 7.52 3.22 8.17
N HIS A 11 6.39 3.92 8.21
CA HIS A 11 5.13 3.43 7.65
C HIS A 11 4.32 4.54 7.00
N CYS A 12 3.37 4.15 6.15
CA CYS A 12 2.33 5.06 5.67
C CYS A 12 0.95 4.40 5.71
N TYR A 13 -0.09 5.22 5.77
CA TYR A 13 -1.48 4.80 5.61
C TYR A 13 -1.99 5.16 4.22
N ARG A 14 -2.77 4.27 3.61
CA ARG A 14 -3.48 4.52 2.35
C ARG A 14 -4.91 3.99 2.39
N ALA A 15 -5.80 4.74 1.72
CA ALA A 15 -7.17 4.30 1.52
C ALA A 15 -7.19 2.97 0.76
N LEU A 16 -8.06 2.04 1.16
CA LEU A 16 -8.08 0.70 0.59
C LEU A 16 -8.29 0.70 -0.93
N HIS A 17 -9.12 1.63 -1.43
CA HIS A 17 -9.45 1.73 -2.85
C HIS A 17 -8.32 2.30 -3.72
N THR A 18 -7.24 2.83 -3.14
CA THR A 18 -6.05 3.27 -3.91
C THR A 18 -5.00 2.16 -4.03
N ALA A 19 -5.10 1.09 -3.25
CA ALA A 19 -4.22 -0.07 -3.37
C ALA A 19 -4.63 -0.92 -4.58
N HIS A 20 -3.64 -1.27 -5.42
CA HIS A 20 -3.86 -2.09 -6.60
C HIS A 20 -3.39 -3.53 -6.37
N ALA A 21 -2.15 -3.71 -5.90
CA ALA A 21 -1.57 -5.04 -5.70
C ALA A 21 -0.46 -5.02 -4.64
N VAL A 22 -0.24 -6.19 -4.04
CA VAL A 22 0.97 -6.53 -3.27
C VAL A 22 1.50 -7.85 -3.82
N TYR A 23 2.76 -7.90 -4.21
CA TYR A 23 3.38 -9.06 -4.84
C TYR A 23 4.90 -9.09 -4.58
N HIS A 24 5.54 -10.22 -4.86
CA HIS A 24 7.00 -10.31 -4.89
C HIS A 24 7.49 -10.07 -6.32
N ASP A 25 8.54 -9.28 -6.47
CA ASP A 25 9.22 -9.09 -7.76
C ASP A 25 10.24 -10.21 -8.04
N ASP A 26 10.94 -10.11 -9.16
CA ASP A 26 11.94 -11.09 -9.61
C ASP A 26 13.17 -11.18 -8.68
N GLU A 27 13.39 -10.16 -7.84
CA GLU A 27 14.44 -10.11 -6.82
C GLU A 27 13.96 -10.66 -5.46
N GLY A 28 12.68 -11.04 -5.35
CA GLY A 28 12.06 -11.52 -4.13
C GLY A 28 11.72 -10.43 -3.12
N ARG A 29 11.75 -9.15 -3.52
CA ARG A 29 11.31 -8.02 -2.68
C ARG A 29 9.79 -7.95 -2.65
N LEU A 30 9.23 -7.57 -1.50
CA LEU A 30 7.79 -7.35 -1.39
C LEU A 30 7.44 -5.94 -1.88
N ILE A 31 6.66 -5.87 -2.97
CA ILE A 31 6.29 -4.63 -3.64
C ILE A 31 4.82 -4.33 -3.43
N ALA A 32 4.50 -3.08 -3.12
CA ALA A 32 3.15 -2.54 -3.17
C ALA A 32 2.98 -1.63 -4.38
N ARG A 33 1.86 -1.81 -5.11
CA ARG A 33 1.42 -0.93 -6.18
C ARG A 33 0.17 -0.16 -5.74
N ALA A 34 0.22 1.16 -5.83
CA ALA A 34 -0.91 2.03 -5.44
C ALA A 34 -1.07 3.22 -6.40
N LEU A 35 -2.25 3.85 -6.36
CA LEU A 35 -2.53 5.09 -7.08
C LEU A 35 -1.84 6.29 -6.40
N ARG A 36 -1.26 7.18 -7.20
CA ARG A 36 -0.67 8.44 -6.73
C ARG A 36 -1.72 9.33 -6.07
N PRO A 37 -1.33 10.22 -5.14
CA PRO A 37 -2.28 11.13 -4.46
C PRO A 37 -3.06 12.05 -5.40
N ASP A 38 -2.49 12.38 -6.57
CA ASP A 38 -3.11 13.20 -7.61
C ASP A 38 -3.96 12.39 -8.61
N ASN A 39 -4.14 11.10 -8.37
CA ASN A 39 -4.85 10.14 -9.23
C ASN A 39 -4.28 10.03 -10.66
N SER A 40 -3.05 10.49 -10.91
CA SER A 40 -2.47 10.53 -12.26
C SER A 40 -2.01 9.17 -12.79
N ALA A 41 -1.49 8.32 -11.91
CA ALA A 41 -0.91 7.04 -12.29
C ALA A 41 -0.80 6.07 -11.11
N LEU A 42 -0.56 4.80 -11.43
CA LEU A 42 -0.07 3.82 -10.47
C LEU A 42 1.44 3.99 -10.28
N TYR A 43 1.92 3.68 -9.09
CA TYR A 43 3.35 3.61 -8.79
C TYR A 43 3.64 2.46 -7.83
N GLU A 44 4.87 2.00 -7.86
CA GLU A 44 5.36 0.86 -7.09
C GLU A 44 6.39 1.32 -6.07
N PHE A 45 6.40 0.66 -4.92
CA PHE A 45 7.36 0.91 -3.86
C PHE A 45 7.57 -0.35 -3.03
N GLU A 46 8.79 -0.50 -2.52
CA GLU A 46 9.17 -1.62 -1.66
C GLU A 46 8.55 -1.46 -0.26
N ILE A 47 8.08 -2.58 0.28
CA ILE A 47 7.57 -2.72 1.64
C ILE A 47 8.19 -3.97 2.28
N VAL A 48 8.14 -4.07 3.60
CA VAL A 48 8.51 -5.30 4.33
C VAL A 48 7.30 -6.02 4.90
N ALA A 49 6.18 -5.31 5.07
CA ALA A 49 4.91 -5.86 5.52
C ALA A 49 3.75 -4.89 5.19
N PHE A 50 2.52 -5.38 5.29
CA PHE A 50 1.33 -4.55 5.30
C PHE A 50 0.30 -5.10 6.30
N GLU A 51 -0.56 -4.21 6.80
CA GLU A 51 -1.70 -4.59 7.63
C GLU A 51 -2.98 -3.89 7.16
N LEU A 52 -4.10 -4.60 7.26
CA LEU A 52 -5.42 -4.01 7.17
C LEU A 52 -5.79 -3.52 8.57
N VAL A 53 -5.68 -2.20 8.78
CA VAL A 53 -5.85 -1.59 10.12
C VAL A 53 -7.30 -1.68 10.59
N GLU A 54 -8.23 -1.43 9.67
CA GLU A 54 -9.67 -1.38 9.94
C GLU A 54 -10.45 -1.49 8.62
N ALA A 55 -11.59 -2.19 8.66
CA ALA A 55 -12.58 -2.16 7.59
C ALA A 55 -13.25 -0.78 7.56
N GLY A 56 -13.24 -0.11 6.40
CA GLY A 56 -13.86 1.20 6.28
C GLY A 56 -15.36 1.14 6.60
N VAL A 57 -15.83 2.02 7.50
CA VAL A 57 -17.25 2.14 7.84
C VAL A 57 -17.94 3.04 6.81
N ARG A 58 -19.10 2.62 6.30
CA ARG A 58 -19.94 3.46 5.44
C ARG A 58 -20.53 4.59 6.30
N CYS A 59 -20.19 5.85 6.01
CA CYS A 59 -20.93 6.99 6.55
C CYS A 59 -22.36 6.96 5.99
N THR A 60 -23.36 6.85 6.86
CA THR A 60 -24.80 6.91 6.53
C THR A 60 -25.42 8.18 7.07
#